data_AF-A0A9P5YAZ6-F1
#
_entry.id   AF-A0A9P5YAZ6-F1
#
_cell.length_a   1.000
_cell.length_b   1.000
_cell.length_c   1.000
_cell.angle_alpha   90.00
_cell.angle_beta   90.00
_cell.angle_gamma   90.00
#
_symmetry.space_group_name_H-M   'P 1'
#
loop_
_entity.id
_entity.type
_entity.pdbx_description
1 polymer ?
#
loop_
_entity_poly.entity_id
_entity_poly.type
_entity_poly.pdbx_seq_one_letter_code
_entity_poly.pdbx_strand_id
1 'polypeptide(L)'
;MPTATSTLTTRTPYSNQVHLKGTIPLRKPSPPPPPPPLSATTATLRTLYNRAARAFLLRDISLTHSLIESAFTLIHPPSAVSDLLSDQRRKWDILRITLESTVYSSHPTPDDSLPRPLQDSLVASPQALLTSIYTRSLALFTPGSGVSQKSKATPSYLPSQVLITLIYSSLRIDCPDVGRGMIEDWLSHREVATGETKDESYEKILELYCLYILPKLDQWDYATEFLEYEGELLADIREGFKKSLKALQAEATPSHQPYDSAFTTISASSSRVYSPAPSSSSSSSSLSTTSTHTVVPSTKRATHTLSNLTPLNHASISTTSLSSDSTATPRQRSGRPMLKSRTANSSSTSYSSTHLPRPHPQAAAMRSSSLSTYALIKASLAPYLTTSNISTFFILFVIFPFVSLVLRARHKRRKAIVSGNPGSYMQNNAALARRRLQINEAGLLGRVWSDIVRVVLDTVRMAGSGLV
;
A
#
# COMPACT_ATOMS: atom_id res chain seq x y z
N MET A 1 -16.11 66.42 -12.76
CA MET A 1 -15.43 65.12 -12.95
C MET A 1 -16.48 64.03 -12.88
N PRO A 2 -16.63 63.18 -13.91
CA PRO A 2 -17.77 62.27 -14.00
C PRO A 2 -17.52 60.92 -13.31
N THR A 3 -18.55 60.46 -12.61
CA THR A 3 -18.70 59.16 -11.94
C THR A 3 -19.01 58.08 -12.96
N ALA A 4 -18.23 57.00 -13.00
CA ALA A 4 -18.49 55.84 -13.86
C ALA A 4 -19.21 54.73 -13.07
N THR A 5 -20.46 54.47 -13.44
CA THR A 5 -21.28 53.34 -12.99
C THR A 5 -21.10 52.19 -13.99
N SER A 6 -20.66 51.02 -13.52
CA SER A 6 -20.49 49.82 -14.37
C SER A 6 -21.59 48.81 -14.05
N THR A 7 -22.43 48.51 -15.05
CA THR A 7 -23.56 47.57 -14.96
C THR A 7 -23.11 46.21 -15.50
N LEU A 8 -23.14 45.17 -14.67
CA LEU A 8 -22.75 43.81 -15.05
C LEU A 8 -23.99 43.05 -15.56
N THR A 9 -24.03 42.75 -16.85
CA THR A 9 -25.09 41.95 -17.49
C THR A 9 -24.69 40.48 -17.53
N THR A 10 -25.36 39.65 -16.73
CA THR A 10 -25.20 38.18 -16.75
C THR A 10 -25.98 37.59 -17.91
N ARG A 11 -25.25 37.09 -18.92
CA ARG A 11 -25.80 36.40 -20.10
C ARG A 11 -25.70 34.88 -19.88
N THR A 12 -26.83 34.22 -19.65
CA THR A 12 -26.94 32.75 -19.65
C THR A 12 -27.18 32.24 -21.08
N PRO A 13 -26.47 31.20 -21.56
CA PRO A 13 -26.76 30.60 -22.85
C PRO A 13 -27.97 29.65 -22.78
N TYR A 14 -28.91 29.88 -23.70
CA TYR A 14 -30.08 29.08 -24.00
C TYR A 14 -29.70 27.65 -24.44
N SER A 15 -30.36 26.64 -23.85
CA SER A 15 -30.41 25.27 -24.36
C SER A 15 -31.80 25.01 -24.95
N ASN A 16 -31.83 24.65 -26.23
CA ASN A 16 -33.03 24.32 -26.97
C ASN A 16 -33.56 22.94 -26.52
N GLN A 17 -34.74 22.92 -25.87
CA GLN A 17 -35.48 21.69 -25.60
C GLN A 17 -36.58 21.46 -26.65
N VAL A 18 -36.56 20.25 -27.21
CA VAL A 18 -37.57 19.67 -28.10
C VAL A 18 -38.83 19.34 -27.29
N HIS A 19 -39.97 19.85 -27.72
CA HIS A 19 -41.28 19.61 -27.12
C HIS A 19 -41.79 18.20 -27.45
N LEU A 20 -41.96 17.36 -26.43
CA LEU A 20 -42.82 16.17 -26.47
C LEU A 20 -44.07 16.43 -25.61
N LYS A 21 -45.23 16.35 -26.25
CA LYS A 21 -46.56 16.63 -25.69
C LYS A 21 -47.00 15.44 -24.83
N GLY A 22 -46.80 15.55 -23.51
CA GLY A 22 -47.33 14.61 -22.52
C GLY A 22 -47.79 15.39 -21.29
N THR A 23 -49.10 15.61 -21.19
CA THR A 23 -49.72 16.40 -20.12
C THR A 23 -49.70 15.62 -18.80
N ILE A 24 -48.66 15.84 -17.99
CA ILE A 24 -48.58 15.34 -16.61
C ILE A 24 -48.96 16.51 -15.68
N PRO A 25 -49.85 16.31 -14.68
CA PRO A 25 -50.27 17.38 -13.78
C PRO A 25 -49.08 17.98 -13.02
N LEU A 26 -49.01 19.31 -13.08
CA LEU A 26 -48.00 20.18 -12.50
C LEU A 26 -47.95 20.00 -10.97
N ARG A 27 -47.08 19.09 -10.51
CA ARG A 27 -46.73 18.95 -9.09
C ARG A 27 -45.86 20.14 -8.70
N LYS A 28 -46.43 21.03 -7.87
CA LYS A 28 -45.77 22.13 -7.18
C LYS A 28 -44.37 21.70 -6.70
N PRO A 29 -43.29 22.43 -7.03
CA PRO A 29 -41.94 22.06 -6.61
C PRO A 29 -41.92 22.01 -5.08
N SER A 30 -41.77 20.81 -4.52
CA SER A 30 -41.58 20.68 -3.08
C SER A 30 -40.25 21.33 -2.71
N PRO A 31 -40.16 22.02 -1.57
CA PRO A 31 -38.88 22.48 -1.07
C PRO A 31 -37.88 21.31 -1.03
N PRO A 32 -36.59 21.53 -1.31
CA PRO A 32 -35.58 20.50 -1.21
C PRO A 32 -35.64 19.87 0.20
N PRO A 33 -35.55 18.54 0.32
CA PRO A 33 -35.54 17.90 1.62
C PRO A 33 -34.40 18.51 2.47
N PRO A 34 -34.63 18.78 3.76
CA PRO A 34 -33.59 19.30 4.63
C PRO A 34 -32.37 18.36 4.61
N PRO A 35 -31.14 18.89 4.69
CA PRO A 35 -29.94 18.05 4.72
C PRO A 35 -30.08 17.05 5.86
N PRO A 36 -29.76 15.76 5.62
CA PRO A 36 -29.87 14.74 6.66
C PRO A 36 -28.99 15.15 7.86
N PRO A 37 -29.42 14.84 9.09
CA PRO A 37 -28.63 15.17 10.27
C PRO A 37 -27.25 14.52 10.16
N LEU A 38 -26.18 15.25 10.53
CA LEU A 38 -24.79 14.79 10.44
C LEU A 38 -24.56 13.41 11.08
N SER A 39 -25.33 13.08 12.13
CA SER A 39 -25.33 11.76 12.77
C SER A 39 -25.81 10.63 11.85
N ALA A 40 -26.80 10.88 10.98
CA ALA A 40 -27.26 9.89 10.00
C ALA A 40 -26.20 9.63 8.91
N THR A 41 -25.48 10.68 8.49
CA THR A 41 -24.38 10.56 7.53
C THR A 41 -23.24 9.71 8.09
N THR A 42 -22.81 9.96 9.33
CA THR A 42 -21.74 9.14 9.96
C THR A 42 -22.15 7.69 10.17
N ALA A 43 -23.41 7.42 10.51
CA ALA A 43 -23.94 6.05 10.61
C ALA A 43 -23.91 5.34 9.24
N THR A 44 -24.34 6.02 8.18
CA THR A 44 -24.31 5.51 6.80
C THR A 44 -22.88 5.24 6.33
N LEU A 45 -21.94 6.16 6.61
CA LEU A 45 -20.53 5.95 6.28
C LEU A 45 -19.94 4.76 7.03
N ARG A 46 -20.34 4.52 8.27
CA ARG A 46 -19.88 3.35 9.05
C ARG A 46 -20.39 2.04 8.44
N THR A 47 -21.66 1.97 8.03
CA THR A 47 -22.23 0.76 7.40
C THR A 47 -21.59 0.49 6.04
N LEU A 48 -21.41 1.53 5.22
CA LEU A 48 -20.70 1.45 3.94
C LEU A 48 -19.25 0.99 4.13
N TYR A 49 -18.53 1.52 5.13
CA TYR A 49 -17.13 1.17 5.39
C TYR A 49 -16.98 -0.30 5.74
N ASN A 50 -17.85 -0.83 6.63
CA ASN A 50 -17.81 -2.25 7.00
C ASN A 50 -18.08 -3.16 5.79
N ARG A 51 -18.97 -2.75 4.89
CA ARG A 51 -19.24 -3.48 3.64
C ARG A 51 -18.05 -3.41 2.68
N ALA A 52 -17.45 -2.23 2.51
CA ALA A 52 -16.29 -2.01 1.65
C ALA A 52 -15.06 -2.79 2.15
N ALA A 53 -14.79 -2.76 3.46
CA ALA A 53 -13.72 -3.51 4.07
C ALA A 53 -13.90 -5.02 3.89
N ARG A 54 -15.12 -5.55 4.05
CA ARG A 54 -15.42 -6.96 3.77
C ARG A 54 -15.21 -7.32 2.30
N ALA A 55 -15.71 -6.49 1.37
CA ALA A 55 -15.52 -6.68 -0.07
C ALA A 55 -14.02 -6.69 -0.42
N PHE A 56 -13.24 -5.77 0.15
CA PHE A 56 -11.79 -5.68 -0.04
C PHE A 56 -11.07 -6.94 0.44
N LEU A 57 -11.41 -7.46 1.63
CA LEU A 57 -10.86 -8.70 2.17
C LEU A 57 -11.19 -9.92 1.30
N LEU A 58 -12.39 -9.95 0.71
CA LEU A 58 -12.81 -10.99 -0.24
C LEU A 58 -12.27 -10.77 -1.66
N ARG A 59 -11.45 -9.72 -1.86
CA ARG A 59 -10.88 -9.31 -3.16
C ARG A 59 -11.93 -8.97 -4.22
N ASP A 60 -13.12 -8.54 -3.81
CA ASP A 60 -14.11 -7.97 -4.72
C ASP A 60 -13.78 -6.48 -4.96
N ILE A 61 -12.84 -6.25 -5.89
CA ILE A 61 -12.28 -4.93 -6.19
C ILE A 61 -13.36 -3.98 -6.73
N SER A 62 -14.23 -4.46 -7.61
CA SER A 62 -15.26 -3.66 -8.27
C SER A 62 -16.31 -3.18 -7.26
N LEU A 63 -16.77 -4.06 -6.36
CA LEU A 63 -17.67 -3.65 -5.28
C LEU A 63 -16.99 -2.70 -4.29
N THR A 64 -15.73 -2.98 -3.92
CA THR A 64 -14.97 -2.12 -3.02
C THR A 64 -14.86 -0.70 -3.58
N HIS A 65 -14.46 -0.58 -4.85
CA HIS A 65 -14.35 0.71 -5.54
C HIS A 65 -15.71 1.43 -5.61
N SER A 66 -16.79 0.73 -5.98
CA SER A 66 -18.13 1.32 -6.03
C SER A 66 -18.59 1.88 -4.68
N LEU A 67 -18.29 1.18 -3.58
CA LEU A 67 -18.62 1.64 -2.22
C LEU A 67 -17.76 2.82 -1.76
N ILE A 68 -16.48 2.85 -2.17
CA ILE A 68 -15.57 3.98 -1.91
C ILE A 68 -16.08 5.23 -2.64
N GLU A 69 -16.43 5.13 -3.92
CA GLU A 69 -17.02 6.23 -4.70
C GLU A 69 -18.30 6.75 -4.04
N SER A 70 -19.21 5.85 -3.64
CA SER A 70 -20.43 6.22 -2.93
C SER A 70 -20.17 6.88 -1.57
N ALA A 71 -19.05 6.59 -0.90
CA ALA A 71 -18.69 7.25 0.34
C ALA A 71 -18.12 8.65 0.09
N PHE A 72 -17.29 8.81 -0.95
CA PHE A 72 -16.71 10.10 -1.30
C PHE A 72 -17.70 11.10 -1.90
N THR A 73 -18.90 10.67 -2.32
CA THR A 73 -20.00 11.62 -2.58
C THR A 73 -20.60 12.23 -1.31
N LEU A 74 -20.40 11.61 -0.15
CA LEU A 74 -20.87 12.11 1.15
C LEU A 74 -19.75 12.84 1.93
N ILE A 75 -18.50 12.48 1.64
CA ILE A 75 -17.31 13.00 2.33
C ILE A 75 -16.73 14.16 1.51
N HIS A 76 -16.76 15.36 2.10
CA HIS A 76 -16.25 16.58 1.49
C HIS A 76 -15.01 17.08 2.26
N PRO A 77 -14.17 17.95 1.67
CA PRO A 77 -13.12 18.65 2.40
C PRO A 77 -13.67 19.45 3.59
N PRO A 78 -12.87 19.69 4.64
CA PRO A 78 -13.35 20.41 5.82
C PRO A 78 -13.72 21.84 5.48
N SER A 79 -14.86 22.32 6.00
CA SER A 79 -15.21 23.75 5.95
C SER A 79 -14.52 24.55 7.06
N ALA A 80 -14.12 23.89 8.14
CA ALA A 80 -13.47 24.46 9.31
C ALA A 80 -12.43 23.49 9.87
N VAL A 81 -11.55 23.98 10.75
CA VAL A 81 -10.44 23.21 11.35
C VAL A 81 -10.95 22.01 12.16
N SER A 82 -12.07 22.17 12.87
CA SER A 82 -12.71 21.08 13.63
C SER A 82 -13.90 20.53 12.85
N ASP A 83 -13.82 19.25 12.46
CA ASP A 83 -14.86 18.58 11.67
C ASP A 83 -15.20 17.20 12.24
N LEU A 84 -16.50 16.93 12.37
CA LEU A 84 -17.06 15.64 12.81
C LEU A 84 -16.78 14.50 11.83
N LEU A 85 -16.54 14.82 10.56
CA LEU A 85 -16.21 13.84 9.51
C LEU A 85 -14.70 13.56 9.39
N SER A 86 -13.85 14.21 10.20
CA SER A 86 -12.39 14.03 10.17
C SER A 86 -11.97 12.56 10.26
N ASP A 87 -12.51 11.84 11.25
CA ASP A 87 -12.24 10.41 11.44
C ASP A 87 -12.75 9.54 10.28
N GLN A 88 -13.89 9.90 9.69
CA GLN A 88 -14.43 9.17 8.55
C GLN A 88 -13.58 9.42 7.30
N ARG A 89 -13.20 10.67 7.02
CA ARG A 89 -12.24 11.02 5.94
C ARG A 89 -10.97 10.20 6.06
N ARG A 90 -10.36 10.19 7.26
CA ARG A 90 -9.14 9.42 7.53
C ARG A 90 -9.30 7.95 7.19
N LYS A 91 -10.36 7.30 7.70
CA LYS A 91 -10.60 5.87 7.47
C LYS A 91 -10.83 5.54 6.00
N TRP A 92 -11.68 6.31 5.33
CA TRP A 92 -12.01 6.08 3.92
C TRP A 92 -10.84 6.35 3.00
N ASP A 93 -10.02 7.36 3.28
CA ASP A 93 -8.82 7.63 2.47
C ASP A 93 -7.77 6.55 2.63
N ILE A 94 -7.53 6.05 3.85
CA ILE A 94 -6.65 4.90 4.09
C ILE A 94 -7.12 3.68 3.27
N LEU A 95 -8.42 3.38 3.28
CA LEU A 95 -8.96 2.27 2.50
C LEU A 95 -8.76 2.47 0.99
N ARG A 96 -8.97 3.69 0.49
CA ARG A 96 -8.75 4.06 -0.92
C ARG A 96 -7.28 3.91 -1.33
N ILE A 97 -6.35 4.48 -0.57
CA ILE A 97 -4.90 4.36 -0.80
C ILE A 97 -4.47 2.88 -0.80
N THR A 98 -5.00 2.11 0.16
CA THR A 98 -4.69 0.67 0.27
C THR A 98 -5.23 -0.12 -0.91
N LEU A 99 -6.44 0.20 -1.40
CA LEU A 99 -7.01 -0.41 -2.59
C LEU A 99 -6.16 -0.12 -3.82
N GLU A 100 -5.90 1.16 -4.11
CA GLU A 100 -5.16 1.61 -5.29
C GLU A 100 -3.75 1.01 -5.32
N SER A 101 -3.02 1.07 -4.19
CA SER A 101 -1.68 0.46 -4.09
C SER A 101 -1.71 -1.06 -4.19
N THR A 102 -2.76 -1.72 -3.68
CA THR A 102 -2.89 -3.19 -3.80
C THR A 102 -3.12 -3.61 -5.23
N VAL A 103 -4.05 -2.95 -5.91
CA VAL A 103 -4.37 -3.22 -7.31
C VAL A 103 -3.12 -2.98 -8.16
N TYR A 104 -2.45 -1.84 -7.97
CA TYR A 104 -1.24 -1.50 -8.72
C TYR A 104 -0.11 -2.53 -8.51
N SER A 105 0.27 -2.82 -7.25
CA SER A 105 1.35 -3.79 -6.98
C SER A 105 1.03 -5.22 -7.42
N SER A 106 -0.25 -5.61 -7.46
CA SER A 106 -0.64 -6.95 -7.87
C SER A 106 -0.55 -7.19 -9.38
N HIS A 107 -0.41 -6.13 -10.19
CA HIS A 107 -0.39 -6.17 -11.65
C HIS A 107 -1.45 -7.13 -12.23
N PRO A 108 -2.74 -6.93 -11.89
CA PRO A 108 -3.78 -7.81 -12.42
C PRO A 108 -3.75 -7.73 -13.94
N THR A 109 -3.94 -8.87 -14.60
CA THR A 109 -4.23 -8.85 -16.03
C THR A 109 -5.44 -7.95 -16.24
N PRO A 110 -5.43 -7.07 -17.25
CA PRO A 110 -6.54 -6.17 -17.53
C PRO A 110 -7.75 -7.00 -17.99
N ASP A 111 -8.46 -7.55 -17.02
CA ASP A 111 -9.76 -8.18 -17.21
C ASP A 111 -10.81 -7.09 -17.33
N ASP A 112 -11.84 -7.37 -18.13
CA ASP A 112 -13.02 -6.50 -18.32
C ASP A 112 -13.78 -6.17 -17.01
N SER A 113 -13.42 -6.81 -15.89
CA SER A 113 -14.08 -6.62 -14.59
C SER A 113 -13.56 -5.44 -13.76
N LEU A 114 -12.38 -4.87 -14.08
CA LEU A 114 -11.79 -3.80 -13.28
C LEU A 114 -12.45 -2.45 -13.58
N PRO A 115 -12.80 -1.63 -12.57
CA PRO A 115 -13.30 -0.27 -12.80
C PRO A 115 -12.33 0.60 -13.61
N ARG A 116 -12.86 1.38 -14.56
CA ARG A 116 -12.08 2.23 -15.49
C ARG A 116 -11.04 3.13 -14.79
N PRO A 117 -11.34 3.84 -13.69
CA PRO A 117 -10.33 4.66 -13.01
C PRO A 117 -9.12 3.86 -12.48
N LEU A 118 -9.34 2.61 -12.08
CA LEU A 118 -8.27 1.72 -11.64
C LEU A 118 -7.48 1.16 -12.83
N GLN A 119 -8.14 0.94 -13.98
CA GLN A 119 -7.43 0.59 -15.23
C GLN A 119 -6.52 1.74 -15.67
N ASP A 120 -7.01 2.97 -15.66
CA ASP A 120 -6.21 4.16 -16.00
C ASP A 120 -5.01 4.30 -15.06
N SER A 121 -5.19 3.98 -13.78
CA SER A 121 -4.12 3.96 -12.77
C SER A 121 -3.06 2.88 -13.03
N LEU A 122 -3.41 1.74 -13.64
CA LEU A 122 -2.46 0.69 -14.00
C LEU A 122 -1.58 1.06 -15.20
N VAL A 123 -2.05 1.97 -16.06
CA VAL A 123 -1.27 2.49 -17.19
C VAL A 123 -0.36 3.64 -16.77
N ALA A 124 -0.67 4.31 -15.66
CA ALA A 124 0.16 5.39 -15.12
C ALA A 124 1.51 4.86 -14.59
N SER A 125 2.53 5.72 -14.58
CA SER A 125 3.79 5.37 -13.92
C SER A 125 3.59 5.26 -12.40
N PRO A 126 4.40 4.44 -11.71
CA PRO A 126 4.37 4.32 -10.25
C PRO A 126 4.40 5.67 -9.53
N GLN A 127 5.24 6.59 -10.01
CA GLN A 127 5.41 7.92 -9.46
C GLN A 127 4.16 8.78 -9.72
N ALA A 128 3.64 8.78 -10.94
CA ALA A 128 2.44 9.55 -11.29
C ALA A 128 1.22 9.11 -10.47
N LEU A 129 1.06 7.80 -10.24
CA LEU A 129 0.03 7.26 -9.37
C LEU A 129 0.19 7.80 -7.94
N LEU A 130 1.36 7.61 -7.32
CA LEU A 130 1.57 8.03 -5.93
C LEU A 130 1.44 9.55 -5.75
N THR A 131 1.91 10.35 -6.70
CA THR A 131 1.71 11.81 -6.69
C THR A 131 0.22 12.17 -6.82
N SER A 132 -0.54 11.47 -7.67
CA SER A 132 -1.99 11.66 -7.78
C SER A 132 -2.72 11.32 -6.48
N ILE A 133 -2.37 10.19 -5.85
CA ILE A 133 -2.93 9.79 -4.56
C ILE A 133 -2.61 10.83 -3.49
N TYR A 134 -1.35 11.24 -3.40
CA TYR A 134 -0.90 12.24 -2.41
C TYR A 134 -1.62 13.58 -2.57
N THR A 135 -1.65 14.13 -3.78
CA THR A 135 -2.34 15.40 -4.07
C THR A 135 -3.84 15.33 -3.77
N ARG A 136 -4.48 14.18 -4.04
CA ARG A 136 -5.89 13.94 -3.71
C ARG A 136 -6.12 13.88 -2.20
N SER A 137 -5.23 13.23 -1.44
CA SER A 137 -5.28 13.23 0.02
C SER A 137 -5.09 14.63 0.59
N LEU A 138 -4.11 15.41 0.10
CA LEU A 138 -3.92 16.79 0.53
C LEU A 138 -5.18 17.65 0.28
N ALA A 139 -5.78 17.54 -0.90
CA ALA A 139 -7.01 18.25 -1.23
C ALA A 139 -8.20 17.82 -0.34
N LEU A 140 -8.25 16.55 0.07
CA LEU A 140 -9.32 16.01 0.92
C LEU A 140 -9.25 16.56 2.36
N PHE A 141 -8.06 16.84 2.88
CA PHE A 141 -7.87 17.31 4.26
C PHE A 141 -7.63 18.82 4.40
N THR A 142 -7.23 19.50 3.33
CA THR A 142 -7.05 20.96 3.36
C THR A 142 -8.41 21.65 3.49
N PRO A 143 -8.64 22.50 4.51
CA PRO A 143 -9.88 23.23 4.63
C PRO A 143 -10.15 24.12 3.42
N GLY A 144 -11.34 24.00 2.84
CA GLY A 144 -11.79 24.86 1.75
C GLY A 144 -12.29 26.18 2.32
N SER A 145 -11.42 27.20 2.38
CA SER A 145 -11.84 28.52 2.85
C SER A 145 -12.88 29.11 1.90
N GLY A 146 -14.05 29.45 2.44
CA GLY A 146 -15.20 29.89 1.65
C GLY A 146 -14.90 31.08 0.73
N VAL A 147 -15.32 30.94 -0.53
CA VAL A 147 -15.68 31.99 -1.50
C VAL A 147 -14.56 32.74 -2.24
N SER A 148 -13.28 32.80 -1.83
CA SER A 148 -12.31 33.56 -2.66
C SER A 148 -10.84 33.14 -2.66
N GLN A 149 -10.42 32.19 -1.83
CA GLN A 149 -9.04 31.71 -1.87
C GLN A 149 -9.02 30.20 -1.94
N LYS A 150 -8.62 29.68 -3.11
CA LYS A 150 -8.20 28.29 -3.27
C LYS A 150 -6.97 28.11 -2.39
N SER A 151 -7.19 27.68 -1.14
CA SER A 151 -6.12 27.34 -0.21
C SER A 151 -5.19 26.38 -0.93
N LYS A 152 -3.92 26.74 -1.03
CA LYS A 152 -2.88 25.83 -1.53
C LYS A 152 -2.96 24.58 -0.65
N ALA A 153 -2.98 23.41 -1.26
CA ALA A 153 -3.05 22.16 -0.52
C ALA A 153 -1.81 22.08 0.39
N THR A 154 -2.03 21.98 1.70
CA THR A 154 -0.95 22.06 2.70
C THR A 154 -0.83 20.74 3.45
N PRO A 155 0.37 20.15 3.55
CA PRO A 155 0.57 18.86 4.21
C PRO A 155 0.39 18.92 5.74
N SER A 156 0.37 20.10 6.36
CA SER A 156 0.09 20.27 7.79
C SER A 156 -1.30 19.80 8.22
N TYR A 157 -2.28 19.81 7.30
CA TYR A 157 -3.63 19.30 7.57
C TYR A 157 -3.77 17.79 7.37
N LEU A 158 -2.76 17.12 6.82
CA LEU A 158 -2.80 15.70 6.52
C LEU A 158 -2.64 14.89 7.81
N PRO A 159 -3.59 14.01 8.19
CA PRO A 159 -3.43 13.18 9.37
C PRO A 159 -2.23 12.24 9.21
N SER A 160 -1.40 12.12 10.25
CA SER A 160 -0.18 11.31 10.20
C SER A 160 -0.41 9.86 9.79
N GLN A 161 -1.56 9.26 10.14
CA GLN A 161 -1.88 7.88 9.71
C GLN A 161 -2.10 7.77 8.20
N VAL A 162 -2.63 8.81 7.55
CA VAL A 162 -2.76 8.85 6.08
C VAL A 162 -1.38 8.96 5.46
N LEU A 163 -0.53 9.86 5.98
CA LEU A 163 0.86 10.00 5.53
C LEU A 163 1.66 8.70 5.67
N ILE A 164 1.58 8.03 6.82
CA ILE A 164 2.20 6.73 7.06
C ILE A 164 1.70 5.69 6.02
N THR A 165 0.40 5.69 5.71
CA THR A 165 -0.17 4.78 4.71
C THR A 165 0.36 5.08 3.30
N LEU A 166 0.53 6.36 2.95
CA LEU A 166 1.13 6.79 1.69
C LEU A 166 2.60 6.36 1.58
N ILE A 167 3.38 6.52 2.65
CA ILE A 167 4.78 6.07 2.72
C ILE A 167 4.88 4.55 2.58
N TYR A 168 4.02 3.78 3.25
CA TYR A 168 3.98 2.34 3.04
C TYR A 168 3.59 1.98 1.60
N SER A 169 2.69 2.74 0.99
CA SER A 169 2.30 2.53 -0.41
C SER A 169 3.45 2.81 -1.37
N SER A 170 4.28 3.83 -1.09
CA SER A 170 5.45 4.13 -1.90
C SER A 170 6.52 3.05 -1.80
N LEU A 171 6.77 2.52 -0.60
CA LEU A 171 7.64 1.36 -0.40
C LEU A 171 7.11 0.10 -1.10
N ARG A 172 5.79 -0.11 -1.08
CA ARG A 172 5.15 -1.28 -1.69
C ARG A 172 5.16 -1.25 -3.22
N ILE A 173 5.05 -0.06 -3.80
CA ILE A 173 5.11 0.16 -5.26
C ILE A 173 6.56 0.34 -5.74
N ASP A 174 7.55 0.23 -4.84
CA ASP A 174 8.97 0.40 -5.10
C ASP A 174 9.32 1.78 -5.69
N CYS A 175 8.71 2.82 -5.13
CA CYS A 175 8.98 4.23 -5.42
C CYS A 175 9.31 5.02 -4.15
N PRO A 176 10.39 4.65 -3.43
CA PRO A 176 10.79 5.30 -2.19
C PRO A 176 11.09 6.81 -2.36
N ASP A 177 11.53 7.26 -3.54
CA ASP A 177 11.79 8.69 -3.83
C ASP A 177 10.55 9.57 -3.61
N VAL A 178 9.38 9.10 -4.04
CA VAL A 178 8.13 9.84 -3.84
C VAL A 178 7.78 9.86 -2.35
N GLY A 179 8.02 8.75 -1.64
CA GLY A 179 7.84 8.67 -0.19
C GLY A 179 8.74 9.66 0.56
N ARG A 180 10.01 9.78 0.16
CA ARG A 180 10.94 10.80 0.67
C ARG A 180 10.37 12.20 0.49
N GLY A 181 9.94 12.55 -0.73
CA GLY A 181 9.35 13.86 -1.02
C GLY A 181 8.11 14.17 -0.17
N MET A 182 7.23 13.19 0.07
CA MET A 182 6.06 13.37 0.94
C MET A 182 6.44 13.64 2.40
N ILE A 183 7.48 12.98 2.90
CA ILE A 183 7.97 13.16 4.28
C ILE A 183 8.64 14.53 4.42
N GLU A 184 9.53 14.90 3.51
CA GLU A 184 10.20 16.20 3.53
C GLU A 184 9.20 17.36 3.39
N ASP A 185 8.20 17.24 2.51
CA ASP A 185 7.12 18.23 2.38
C ASP A 185 6.33 18.36 3.69
N TRP A 186 5.99 17.24 4.33
CA TRP A 186 5.32 17.27 5.63
C TRP A 186 6.18 17.86 6.75
N LEU A 187 7.45 17.47 6.85
CA LEU A 187 8.40 18.01 7.84
C LEU A 187 8.55 19.53 7.69
N SER A 188 8.58 20.04 6.47
CA SER A 188 8.75 21.49 6.21
C SER A 188 7.55 22.36 6.60
N HIS A 189 6.35 21.80 6.69
CA HIS A 189 5.13 22.53 7.04
C HIS A 189 4.58 22.16 8.43
N ARG A 190 5.24 21.26 9.14
CA ARG A 190 4.81 20.85 10.47
C ARG A 190 5.03 22.00 11.45
N GLU A 191 3.94 22.46 12.07
CA GLU A 191 4.05 23.33 13.23
C GLU A 191 4.53 22.49 14.42
N VAL A 192 5.63 22.90 15.05
CA VAL A 192 6.15 22.26 16.25
C VAL A 192 5.11 22.45 17.35
N ALA A 193 4.31 21.41 17.60
CA ALA A 193 3.28 21.46 18.62
C ALA A 193 3.96 21.65 19.98
N THR A 194 3.83 22.84 20.57
CA THR A 194 4.38 23.20 21.88
C THR A 194 3.67 22.50 23.05
N GLY A 195 2.80 21.52 22.78
CA GLY A 195 2.04 20.77 23.78
C GLY A 195 2.69 19.44 24.12
N GLU A 196 2.73 19.10 25.41
CA GLU A 196 3.38 17.93 26.03
C GLU A 196 2.89 16.55 25.55
N THR A 197 2.00 16.48 24.57
CA THR A 197 1.57 15.22 23.99
C THR A 197 2.68 14.70 23.08
N LYS A 198 3.46 13.75 23.60
CA LYS A 198 4.43 12.96 22.84
C LYS A 198 3.78 12.50 21.54
N ASP A 199 4.25 13.07 20.44
CA ASP A 199 3.71 12.79 19.11
C ASP A 199 4.27 11.45 18.61
N GLU A 200 3.67 10.35 19.04
CA GLU A 200 4.02 8.98 18.59
C GLU A 200 4.02 8.86 17.06
N SER A 201 3.27 9.73 16.38
CA SER A 201 3.19 9.73 14.92
C SER A 201 4.44 10.30 14.27
N TYR A 202 5.06 11.31 14.87
CA TYR A 202 6.32 11.88 14.41
C TYR A 202 7.46 10.87 14.53
N GLU A 203 7.57 10.21 15.69
CA GLU A 203 8.55 9.13 15.89
C GLU A 203 8.41 8.04 14.80
N LYS A 204 7.17 7.65 14.48
CA LYS A 204 6.92 6.62 13.47
C LYS A 204 7.26 7.08 12.04
N ILE A 205 7.01 8.34 11.71
CA ILE A 205 7.37 8.92 10.41
C ILE A 205 8.89 8.95 10.26
N LEU A 206 9.63 9.39 11.29
CA LEU A 206 11.10 9.38 11.26
C LEU A 206 11.68 7.96 11.22
N GLU A 207 11.06 7.00 11.90
CA GLU A 207 11.42 5.58 11.78
C GLU A 207 11.33 5.13 10.31
N LEU A 208 10.19 5.41 9.66
CA LEU A 208 9.98 5.07 8.24
C LEU A 208 10.99 5.78 7.33
N TYR A 209 11.26 7.05 7.61
CA TYR A 209 12.17 7.85 6.81
C TYR A 209 13.61 7.29 6.88
N CYS A 210 14.14 7.18 8.09
CA CYS A 210 15.54 6.87 8.33
C CYS A 210 15.86 5.39 8.16
N LEU A 211 14.93 4.48 8.51
CA LEU A 211 15.21 3.04 8.53
C LEU A 211 14.67 2.27 7.33
N TYR A 212 13.79 2.88 6.52
CA TYR A 212 13.18 2.20 5.38
C TYR A 212 13.37 2.97 4.07
N ILE A 213 13.00 4.25 4.03
CA ILE A 213 13.05 5.05 2.78
C ILE A 213 14.49 5.38 2.38
N LEU A 214 15.27 6.02 3.26
CA LEU A 214 16.64 6.43 2.93
C LEU A 214 17.58 5.23 2.65
N PRO A 215 17.53 4.12 3.41
CA PRO A 215 18.25 2.89 3.07
C PRO A 215 17.87 2.32 1.71
N LYS A 216 16.58 2.32 1.34
CA LYS A 216 16.10 1.88 0.02
C LYS A 216 16.63 2.75 -1.13
N LEU A 217 17.04 3.99 -0.84
CA LEU A 217 17.63 4.94 -1.78
C LEU A 217 19.16 4.96 -1.72
N ASP A 218 19.78 4.07 -0.96
CA ASP A 218 21.22 4.05 -0.67
C ASP A 218 21.77 5.35 -0.07
N GLN A 219 20.92 6.14 0.60
CA GLN A 219 21.24 7.42 1.22
C GLN A 219 21.59 7.25 2.70
N TRP A 220 22.50 6.33 3.00
CA TRP A 220 22.91 5.95 4.36
C TRP A 220 23.56 7.09 5.14
N ASP A 221 24.43 7.85 4.48
CA ASP A 221 25.15 8.98 5.09
C ASP A 221 24.17 10.10 5.45
N TYR A 222 23.26 10.41 4.54
CA TYR A 222 22.21 11.40 4.76
C TYR A 222 21.29 11.01 5.93
N ALA A 223 20.90 9.73 6.05
CA ALA A 223 20.12 9.25 7.19
C ALA A 223 20.88 9.39 8.52
N THR A 224 22.19 9.18 8.50
CA THR A 224 23.05 9.32 9.69
C THR A 224 23.17 10.78 10.11
N GLU A 225 23.44 11.67 9.14
CA GLU A 225 23.53 13.12 9.34
C GLU A 225 22.20 13.70 9.84
N PHE A 226 21.07 13.29 9.23
CA PHE A 226 19.74 13.70 9.66
C PHE A 226 19.50 13.34 11.14
N LEU A 227 19.81 12.11 11.56
CA LEU A 227 19.69 11.67 12.96
C LEU A 227 20.71 12.31 13.91
N GLU A 228 21.78 12.92 13.40
CA GLU A 228 22.74 13.67 14.21
C GLU A 228 22.20 15.06 14.56
N TYR A 229 21.56 15.72 13.61
CA TYR A 229 20.99 17.06 13.78
C TYR A 229 19.53 17.07 14.28
N GLU A 230 18.84 15.94 14.27
CA GLU A 230 17.46 15.83 14.74
C GLU A 230 17.34 16.16 16.24
N GLY A 231 16.69 17.27 16.58
CA GLY A 231 16.57 17.81 17.93
C GLY A 231 15.26 17.49 18.64
N GLU A 232 14.20 17.14 17.92
CA GLU A 232 12.87 16.93 18.50
C GLU A 232 12.67 15.50 19.04
N LEU A 233 13.38 14.53 18.46
CA LEU A 233 13.30 13.14 18.88
C LEU A 233 14.00 12.91 20.23
N LEU A 234 13.38 12.12 21.10
CA LEU A 234 13.99 11.71 22.38
C LEU A 234 15.35 11.03 22.13
N ALA A 235 16.37 11.43 22.89
CA ALA A 235 17.75 10.96 22.69
C ALA A 235 17.88 9.43 22.67
N ASP A 236 17.19 8.74 23.59
CA ASP A 236 17.19 7.28 23.66
C ASP A 236 16.65 6.62 22.37
N ILE A 237 15.61 7.21 21.78
CA ILE A 237 14.96 6.71 20.56
C ILE A 237 15.84 6.98 19.36
N ARG A 238 16.41 8.19 19.28
CA ARG A 238 17.37 8.60 18.25
C ARG A 238 18.61 7.71 18.22
N GLU A 239 19.19 7.39 19.38
CA GLU A 239 20.30 6.42 19.47
C GLU A 239 19.86 5.00 19.09
N GLY A 240 18.63 4.61 19.42
CA GLY A 240 18.00 3.38 18.93
C GLY A 240 17.92 3.32 17.40
N PHE A 241 17.54 4.41 16.75
CA PHE A 241 17.50 4.53 15.29
C PHE A 241 18.90 4.47 14.69
N LYS A 242 19.88 5.24 15.21
CA LYS A 242 21.27 5.18 14.75
C LYS A 242 21.86 3.77 14.83
N LYS A 243 21.61 3.05 15.93
CA LYS A 243 22.05 1.67 16.10
C LYS A 243 21.40 0.73 15.07
N SER A 244 20.09 0.90 14.86
CA SER A 244 19.34 0.08 13.89
C SER A 244 19.81 0.35 12.45
N LEU A 245 20.06 1.62 12.11
CA LEU A 245 20.58 2.03 10.81
C LEU A 245 21.96 1.42 10.53
N LYS A 246 22.89 1.48 11.48
CA LYS A 246 24.22 0.84 11.36
C LYS A 246 24.12 -0.68 11.18
N ALA A 247 23.18 -1.32 11.87
CA ALA A 247 22.95 -2.75 11.72
C ALA A 247 22.42 -3.09 10.32
N LEU A 248 21.44 -2.33 9.81
CA LEU A 248 20.92 -2.48 8.45
C LEU A 248 22.01 -2.23 7.39
N GLN A 249 22.84 -1.21 7.60
CA GLN A 249 23.96 -0.91 6.70
C GLN A 249 24.96 -2.07 6.67
N ALA A 250 25.35 -2.60 7.83
CA ALA A 250 26.24 -3.75 7.92
C ALA A 250 25.67 -5.02 7.25
N GLU A 251 24.34 -5.18 7.26
CA GLU A 251 23.64 -6.27 6.56
C GLU A 251 23.54 -6.04 5.03
N ALA A 252 23.55 -4.79 4.57
CA ALA A 252 23.51 -4.45 3.14
C ALA A 252 24.87 -4.52 2.44
N THR A 253 25.98 -4.31 3.17
CA THR A 253 27.36 -4.35 2.63
C THR A 253 27.95 -5.73 2.25
N PRO A 254 27.46 -6.92 2.69
CA PRO A 254 28.17 -8.19 2.46
C PRO A 254 28.10 -8.72 1.02
N SER A 255 27.45 -8.02 0.08
CA SER A 255 27.41 -8.41 -1.34
C SER A 255 28.58 -7.89 -2.18
N HIS A 256 29.42 -6.99 -1.63
CA HIS A 256 30.63 -6.48 -2.27
C HIS A 256 31.92 -7.05 -1.68
N GLN A 257 31.86 -8.22 -1.06
CA GLN A 257 33.10 -8.96 -0.84
C GLN A 257 33.60 -9.39 -2.21
N PRO A 258 34.75 -8.88 -2.70
CA PRO A 258 35.31 -9.36 -3.94
C PRO A 258 35.45 -10.87 -3.76
N TYR A 259 34.73 -11.63 -4.57
CA TYR A 259 35.18 -12.96 -4.89
C TYR A 259 36.57 -12.72 -5.47
N ASP A 260 37.58 -12.89 -4.60
CA ASP A 260 38.94 -13.16 -5.01
C ASP A 260 38.78 -14.32 -5.97
N SER A 261 38.73 -13.93 -7.24
CA SER A 261 38.89 -14.83 -8.35
C SER A 261 40.29 -15.33 -8.12
N ALA A 262 40.39 -16.46 -7.42
CA ALA A 262 41.52 -17.34 -7.46
C ALA A 262 41.65 -17.72 -8.94
N PHE A 263 42.24 -16.82 -9.72
CA PHE A 263 42.95 -17.13 -10.93
C PHE A 263 43.96 -18.17 -10.47
N THR A 264 43.54 -19.41 -10.64
CA THR A 264 44.37 -20.59 -10.58
C THR A 264 45.40 -20.34 -11.67
N THR A 265 46.52 -19.75 -11.26
CA THR A 265 47.71 -19.60 -12.08
C THR A 265 48.20 -21.03 -12.25
N ILE A 266 47.76 -21.66 -13.34
CA ILE A 266 48.40 -22.88 -13.82
C ILE A 266 49.82 -22.46 -14.20
N SER A 267 50.75 -22.80 -13.32
CA SER A 267 52.19 -22.70 -13.52
C SER A 267 52.58 -23.42 -14.81
N ALA A 268 52.88 -22.67 -15.86
CA ALA A 268 53.70 -23.14 -16.96
C ALA A 268 55.08 -22.47 -16.83
N SER A 269 56.04 -23.28 -16.43
CA SER A 269 57.46 -22.96 -16.33
C SER A 269 58.01 -22.46 -17.67
N SER A 270 58.52 -21.23 -17.72
CA SER A 270 59.51 -20.83 -18.73
C SER A 270 60.45 -19.77 -18.16
N SER A 271 61.69 -20.20 -18.00
CA SER A 271 62.89 -19.47 -17.57
C SER A 271 63.31 -18.36 -18.55
N ARG A 272 63.69 -17.18 -18.02
CA ARG A 272 64.63 -16.14 -18.53
C ARG A 272 64.60 -14.99 -17.50
N VAL A 273 65.53 -14.85 -16.53
CA VAL A 273 66.92 -14.31 -16.53
C VAL A 273 67.08 -12.89 -17.09
N TYR A 274 67.71 -12.02 -16.27
CA TYR A 274 68.16 -10.61 -16.44
C TYR A 274 67.09 -9.53 -16.17
N SER A 275 67.27 -8.46 -15.39
CA SER A 275 68.40 -7.82 -14.67
C SER A 275 67.85 -6.78 -13.66
N PRO A 276 68.67 -6.24 -12.73
CA PRO A 276 68.24 -5.34 -11.64
C PRO A 276 68.48 -3.85 -11.94
N ALA A 277 67.61 -2.97 -11.43
CA ALA A 277 67.97 -1.57 -11.11
C ALA A 277 66.97 -0.98 -10.10
N PRO A 278 67.44 -0.32 -9.02
CA PRO A 278 66.62 0.46 -8.13
C PRO A 278 66.62 1.94 -8.57
N SER A 279 65.50 2.64 -8.39
CA SER A 279 65.50 4.10 -8.37
C SER A 279 64.46 4.61 -7.39
N SER A 280 65.00 5.30 -6.39
CA SER A 280 64.30 6.09 -5.39
C SER A 280 63.92 7.45 -5.97
N SER A 281 62.92 8.04 -5.33
CA SER A 281 62.77 9.49 -5.08
C SER A 281 61.97 10.35 -6.06
N SER A 282 61.06 11.10 -5.42
CA SER A 282 60.67 12.48 -5.69
C SER A 282 59.68 12.73 -6.84
N SER A 283 58.82 13.74 -6.83
CA SER A 283 58.28 14.68 -5.84
C SER A 283 57.32 15.58 -6.64
N SER A 284 56.26 16.04 -6.00
CA SER A 284 55.67 17.39 -6.16
C SER A 284 54.85 17.77 -7.42
N SER A 285 53.61 18.18 -7.10
CA SER A 285 52.86 19.39 -7.50
C SER A 285 52.45 19.67 -8.96
N SER A 286 51.16 20.01 -9.10
CA SER A 286 50.56 21.24 -9.70
C SER A 286 49.14 20.91 -10.20
N LEU A 287 48.04 21.33 -9.57
CA LEU A 287 47.38 22.64 -9.63
C LEU A 287 47.36 23.30 -11.02
N SER A 288 46.14 23.41 -11.57
CA SER A 288 45.64 24.18 -12.74
C SER A 288 44.95 23.24 -13.73
N THR A 289 43.79 23.48 -14.35
CA THR A 289 42.86 24.63 -14.40
C THR A 289 41.62 24.11 -15.15
N THR A 290 40.44 24.53 -14.73
CA THR A 290 39.20 24.74 -15.51
C THR A 290 39.20 24.23 -16.97
N SER A 291 38.41 23.20 -17.27
CA SER A 291 37.95 22.94 -18.65
C SER A 291 36.43 22.83 -18.66
N THR A 292 35.81 23.89 -19.17
CA THR A 292 34.40 23.98 -19.50
C THR A 292 34.24 23.52 -20.95
N HIS A 293 33.61 22.37 -21.18
CA HIS A 293 33.14 22.00 -22.51
C HIS A 293 31.62 21.89 -22.49
N THR A 294 30.99 22.97 -22.96
CA THR A 294 29.62 23.02 -23.45
C THR A 294 29.58 22.46 -24.87
N VAL A 295 28.72 21.47 -25.13
CA VAL A 295 28.53 20.87 -26.45
C VAL A 295 27.04 20.84 -26.78
N VAL A 296 26.56 21.80 -27.59
CA VAL A 296 25.35 21.79 -28.47
C VAL A 296 25.44 23.04 -29.40
N PRO A 297 24.85 23.16 -30.61
CA PRO A 297 24.37 22.21 -31.64
C PRO A 297 24.99 22.45 -33.05
N SER A 298 24.84 21.50 -33.98
CA SER A 298 24.93 21.80 -35.42
C SER A 298 23.66 21.36 -36.16
N THR A 299 22.79 22.34 -36.40
CA THR A 299 21.72 22.33 -37.40
C THR A 299 22.32 22.35 -38.80
N LYS A 300 21.84 21.49 -39.71
CA LYS A 300 22.04 21.66 -41.15
C LYS A 300 20.71 22.06 -41.79
N ARG A 301 20.74 23.22 -42.45
CA ARG A 301 19.69 23.86 -43.22
C ARG A 301 20.08 23.81 -44.69
N ALA A 302 19.15 23.38 -45.54
CA ALA A 302 19.03 23.74 -46.96
C ALA A 302 17.53 23.55 -47.30
N THR A 303 16.69 24.57 -47.53
CA THR A 303 16.56 25.46 -48.73
C THR A 303 16.45 24.62 -50.01
N HIS A 304 15.42 24.66 -50.87
CA HIS A 304 14.43 25.66 -51.31
C HIS A 304 13.12 24.89 -51.63
N THR A 305 11.90 25.43 -51.76
CA THR A 305 11.42 26.41 -52.74
C THR A 305 10.02 26.90 -52.38
N LEU A 306 9.76 28.16 -52.77
CA LEU A 306 8.55 28.96 -52.61
C LEU A 306 7.36 28.39 -53.41
N SER A 307 6.14 28.53 -52.88
CA SER A 307 4.96 28.98 -53.64
C SER A 307 3.83 29.40 -52.69
N ASN A 308 3.35 30.61 -52.94
CA ASN A 308 2.32 31.35 -52.24
C ASN A 308 0.89 30.89 -52.60
N LEU A 309 -0.07 31.41 -51.82
CA LEU A 309 -1.48 31.71 -52.12
C LEU A 309 -2.54 30.67 -51.66
N THR A 310 -3.15 30.98 -50.51
CA THR A 310 -4.62 30.93 -50.28
C THR A 310 -5.34 31.87 -51.27
N PRO A 311 -6.68 31.80 -51.54
CA PRO A 311 -7.77 31.40 -50.62
C PRO A 311 -9.02 30.71 -51.28
N LEU A 312 -10.07 30.54 -50.45
CA LEU A 312 -11.53 30.50 -50.74
C LEU A 312 -12.28 29.16 -50.93
N ASN A 313 -13.31 29.03 -50.08
CA ASN A 313 -14.67 28.52 -50.31
C ASN A 313 -14.89 27.26 -51.18
N HIS A 314 -15.57 26.26 -50.61
CA HIS A 314 -16.94 25.98 -51.01
C HIS A 314 -17.70 25.11 -50.00
N ALA A 315 -18.98 25.41 -49.91
CA ALA A 315 -19.97 24.78 -49.05
C ALA A 315 -20.63 23.57 -49.75
N SER A 316 -21.16 22.67 -48.90
CA SER A 316 -22.41 21.92 -49.06
C SER A 316 -22.48 20.67 -49.97
N ILE A 317 -23.03 19.61 -49.36
CA ILE A 317 -24.20 18.78 -49.80
C ILE A 317 -24.00 17.28 -49.53
N SER A 318 -25.01 16.74 -48.85
CA SER A 318 -25.29 15.40 -48.35
C SER A 318 -25.64 14.35 -49.41
N THR A 319 -25.52 13.07 -49.05
CA THR A 319 -26.40 11.93 -49.43
C THR A 319 -26.12 10.76 -48.45
N THR A 320 -26.97 10.41 -47.49
CA THR A 320 -28.09 9.43 -47.52
C THR A 320 -27.75 8.02 -48.02
N SER A 321 -27.85 7.02 -47.13
CA SER A 321 -28.40 5.68 -47.45
C SER A 321 -28.84 4.93 -46.18
N LEU A 322 -30.04 4.37 -46.27
CA LEU A 322 -30.87 3.66 -45.28
C LEU A 322 -30.83 2.13 -45.48
N SER A 323 -31.39 1.42 -44.48
CA SER A 323 -31.97 0.05 -44.51
C SER A 323 -30.97 -1.12 -44.34
N SER A 324 -31.22 -2.17 -43.54
CA SER A 324 -32.46 -2.91 -43.18
C SER A 324 -32.33 -3.49 -41.75
N ASP A 325 -33.32 -3.67 -40.87
CA ASP A 325 -34.66 -4.29 -40.92
C ASP A 325 -34.66 -5.83 -40.99
N SER A 326 -34.82 -6.49 -39.84
CA SER A 326 -35.43 -7.83 -39.74
C SER A 326 -35.93 -8.10 -38.32
N THR A 327 -37.26 -8.22 -38.20
CA THR A 327 -38.03 -8.63 -37.02
C THR A 327 -38.29 -10.15 -37.07
N ALA A 328 -38.19 -10.84 -35.94
CA ALA A 328 -38.90 -12.11 -35.72
C ALA A 328 -39.11 -12.40 -34.21
N THR A 329 -40.37 -12.44 -33.79
CA THR A 329 -40.90 -13.15 -32.61
C THR A 329 -41.82 -14.26 -33.17
N PRO A 330 -42.20 -15.36 -32.47
CA PRO A 330 -43.05 -15.29 -31.27
C PRO A 330 -43.06 -16.49 -30.27
N ARG A 331 -43.77 -16.25 -29.14
CA ARG A 331 -44.79 -17.10 -28.48
C ARG A 331 -44.44 -17.93 -27.22
N GLN A 332 -44.95 -17.41 -26.10
CA GLN A 332 -45.70 -18.01 -24.97
C GLN A 332 -45.60 -19.52 -24.65
N ARG A 333 -45.42 -19.84 -23.35
CA ARG A 333 -46.43 -20.60 -22.59
C ARG A 333 -46.38 -20.36 -21.07
N SER A 334 -47.59 -20.17 -20.55
CA SER A 334 -47.99 -20.08 -19.14
C SER A 334 -47.92 -21.45 -18.45
N GLY A 335 -47.65 -21.45 -17.14
CA GLY A 335 -47.84 -22.62 -16.26
C GLY A 335 -47.32 -22.42 -14.83
N ARG A 336 -48.17 -21.91 -13.93
CA ARG A 336 -48.07 -22.10 -12.46
C ARG A 336 -48.55 -23.54 -12.11
N PRO A 337 -48.73 -23.93 -10.83
CA PRO A 337 -47.76 -24.14 -9.74
C PRO A 337 -47.93 -25.55 -9.12
N MET A 338 -46.98 -26.07 -8.31
CA MET A 338 -47.37 -26.93 -7.18
C MET A 338 -46.26 -27.14 -6.14
N LEU A 339 -46.70 -27.11 -4.89
CA LEU A 339 -46.05 -27.62 -3.68
C LEU A 339 -45.77 -29.13 -3.80
N LYS A 340 -44.82 -29.66 -3.00
CA LYS A 340 -45.08 -30.65 -1.93
C LYS A 340 -43.87 -31.58 -1.66
N SER A 341 -43.35 -31.44 -0.43
CA SER A 341 -42.83 -32.48 0.48
C SER A 341 -41.73 -33.49 0.06
N ARG A 342 -40.61 -33.38 0.80
CA ARG A 342 -40.14 -34.31 1.87
C ARG A 342 -39.61 -35.71 1.47
N THR A 343 -38.56 -36.06 2.23
CA THR A 343 -38.10 -37.39 2.69
C THR A 343 -37.09 -38.22 1.86
N ALA A 344 -35.86 -38.23 2.39
CA ALA A 344 -35.09 -39.39 2.89
C ALA A 344 -34.58 -40.50 1.95
N ASN A 345 -33.27 -40.68 2.08
CA ASN A 345 -32.51 -41.92 2.24
C ASN A 345 -32.28 -42.89 1.05
N SER A 346 -31.05 -43.44 1.13
CA SER A 346 -30.60 -44.76 0.70
C SER A 346 -29.95 -44.87 -0.68
N SER A 347 -28.61 -44.83 -0.63
CA SER A 347 -27.72 -45.89 -1.10
C SER A 347 -28.26 -46.90 -2.13
N SER A 348 -27.63 -46.92 -3.31
CA SER A 348 -27.36 -48.17 -4.01
C SER A 348 -26.02 -48.08 -4.75
N THR A 349 -25.12 -48.94 -4.30
CA THR A 349 -23.97 -49.48 -5.02
C THR A 349 -24.43 -50.10 -6.34
N SER A 350 -23.65 -49.88 -7.39
CA SER A 350 -23.56 -50.82 -8.51
C SER A 350 -22.16 -50.83 -9.11
N TYR A 351 -21.81 -52.02 -9.58
CA TYR A 351 -20.50 -52.63 -9.62
C TYR A 351 -20.01 -52.75 -11.07
N SER A 352 -18.74 -53.15 -11.23
CA SER A 352 -18.03 -53.55 -12.47
C SER A 352 -17.35 -52.38 -13.19
N SER A 353 -16.08 -52.44 -13.61
CA SER A 353 -15.37 -53.56 -14.22
C SER A 353 -13.85 -53.33 -14.18
N THR A 354 -13.14 -54.23 -13.48
CA THR A 354 -12.00 -55.05 -13.99
C THR A 354 -11.22 -54.54 -15.22
N HIS A 355 -9.95 -54.16 -15.05
CA HIS A 355 -8.82 -54.55 -15.92
C HIS A 355 -7.47 -54.19 -15.27
N LEU A 356 -6.84 -55.21 -14.68
CA LEU A 356 -5.38 -55.40 -14.56
C LEU A 356 -5.04 -56.59 -15.52
N PRO A 357 -3.81 -56.81 -16.03
CA PRO A 357 -2.54 -56.67 -15.29
C PRO A 357 -1.29 -56.27 -16.11
N ARG A 358 -0.22 -55.78 -15.45
CA ARG A 358 1.18 -56.19 -15.75
C ARG A 358 2.17 -55.68 -14.69
N PRO A 359 2.86 -56.56 -13.94
CA PRO A 359 3.94 -56.17 -13.05
C PRO A 359 5.31 -56.31 -13.73
N HIS A 360 6.19 -55.33 -13.51
CA HIS A 360 7.62 -55.44 -13.80
C HIS A 360 8.40 -55.16 -12.50
N PRO A 361 9.19 -56.12 -11.98
CA PRO A 361 9.95 -55.92 -10.77
C PRO A 361 11.34 -55.37 -11.13
N GLN A 362 11.59 -54.10 -10.84
CA GLN A 362 12.96 -53.59 -10.72
C GLN A 362 13.32 -53.46 -9.25
N ALA A 363 14.11 -54.42 -8.79
CA ALA A 363 14.86 -54.35 -7.56
C ALA A 363 15.93 -53.25 -7.71
N ALA A 364 15.68 -52.08 -7.11
CA ALA A 364 16.68 -51.06 -6.90
C ALA A 364 17.23 -51.20 -5.48
N ALA A 365 18.53 -51.48 -5.41
CA ALA A 365 19.32 -51.67 -4.21
C ALA A 365 19.13 -50.49 -3.23
N MET A 366 18.80 -50.83 -1.98
CA MET A 366 18.82 -49.91 -0.86
C MET A 366 20.25 -49.42 -0.63
N ARG A 367 20.54 -48.19 -1.06
CA ARG A 367 21.68 -47.44 -0.55
C ARG A 367 21.30 -46.87 0.81
N SER A 368 22.10 -47.17 1.82
CA SER A 368 22.02 -46.62 3.17
C SER A 368 22.29 -45.11 3.15
N SER A 369 21.26 -44.34 2.84
CA SER A 369 21.29 -42.89 3.04
C SER A 369 21.33 -42.62 4.54
N SER A 370 22.42 -41.99 5.00
CA SER A 370 22.59 -41.47 6.35
C SER A 370 21.30 -40.82 6.83
N LEU A 371 20.73 -41.30 7.95
CA LEU A 371 19.54 -40.74 8.58
C LEU A 371 19.78 -39.26 8.91
N SER A 372 19.35 -38.39 8.01
CA SER A 372 19.28 -36.96 8.26
C SER A 372 18.27 -36.72 9.38
N THR A 373 18.58 -35.84 10.31
CA THR A 373 17.64 -35.37 11.35
C THR A 373 16.30 -34.93 10.76
N TYR A 374 16.31 -34.45 9.51
CA TYR A 374 15.10 -34.14 8.74
C TYR A 374 14.21 -35.36 8.48
N ALA A 375 14.78 -36.55 8.24
CA ALA A 375 14.01 -37.78 8.05
C ALA A 375 13.34 -38.26 9.34
N LEU A 376 13.99 -38.08 10.50
CA LEU A 376 13.39 -38.35 11.81
C LEU A 376 12.26 -37.37 12.13
N ILE A 377 12.44 -36.09 11.81
CA ILE A 377 11.39 -35.06 11.99
C ILE A 377 10.21 -35.32 11.04
N LYS A 378 10.48 -35.70 9.79
CA LYS A 378 9.44 -36.01 8.82
C LYS A 378 8.68 -37.29 9.19
N ALA A 379 9.37 -38.33 9.66
CA ALA A 379 8.74 -39.57 10.12
C ALA A 379 7.91 -39.37 11.40
N SER A 380 8.33 -38.47 12.31
CA SER A 380 7.56 -38.16 13.52
C SER A 380 6.35 -37.25 13.24
N LEU A 381 6.40 -36.42 12.19
CA LEU A 381 5.28 -35.56 11.77
C LEU A 381 4.30 -36.25 10.81
N ALA A 382 4.71 -37.33 10.13
CA ALA A 382 3.88 -38.06 9.17
C ALA A 382 2.49 -38.49 9.70
N PRO A 383 2.33 -39.08 10.90
CA PRO A 383 1.01 -39.48 11.40
C PRO A 383 0.10 -38.28 11.76
N TYR A 384 0.66 -37.08 11.93
CA TYR A 384 -0.08 -35.85 12.22
C TYR A 384 -0.45 -35.06 10.96
N LEU A 385 0.17 -35.37 9.82
CA LEU A 385 -0.13 -34.76 8.52
C LEU A 385 -1.23 -35.52 7.75
N THR A 386 -1.53 -36.76 8.12
CA THR A 386 -2.57 -37.59 7.47
C THR A 386 -3.93 -37.55 8.19
N THR A 387 -4.01 -36.94 9.37
CA THR A 387 -5.28 -36.73 10.08
C THR A 387 -5.96 -35.46 9.57
N SER A 388 -7.30 -35.44 9.66
CA SER A 388 -8.19 -34.50 8.97
C SER A 388 -7.65 -33.07 8.85
N ASN A 389 -7.87 -32.44 7.68
CA ASN A 389 -7.39 -31.10 7.31
C ASN A 389 -7.52 -30.05 8.44
N ILE A 390 -8.50 -30.19 9.32
CA ILE A 390 -8.74 -29.28 10.45
C ILE A 390 -7.62 -29.35 11.50
N SER A 391 -7.10 -30.55 11.81
CA SER A 391 -6.03 -30.72 12.80
C SER A 391 -4.71 -30.13 12.30
N THR A 392 -4.38 -30.35 11.02
CA THR A 392 -3.21 -29.78 10.37
C THR A 392 -3.27 -28.26 10.33
N PHE A 393 -4.43 -27.69 9.98
CA PHE A 393 -4.65 -26.24 10.05
C PHE A 393 -4.51 -25.71 11.49
N PHE A 394 -5.04 -26.41 12.49
CA PHE A 394 -4.92 -25.99 13.89
C PHE A 394 -3.47 -26.02 14.39
N ILE A 395 -2.71 -27.05 14.02
CA ILE A 395 -1.29 -27.17 14.39
C ILE A 395 -0.46 -26.06 13.72
N LEU A 396 -0.67 -25.80 12.41
CA LEU A 396 0.11 -24.80 11.66
C LEU A 396 -0.26 -23.36 12.01
N PHE A 397 -1.55 -23.05 12.18
CA PHE A 397 -2.01 -21.68 12.36
C PHE A 397 -2.27 -21.27 13.80
N VAL A 398 -2.39 -22.22 14.74
CA VAL A 398 -2.62 -21.92 16.16
C VAL A 398 -1.43 -22.34 17.02
N ILE A 399 -1.00 -23.60 16.95
CA ILE A 399 0.03 -24.12 17.85
C ILE A 399 1.41 -23.58 17.49
N PHE A 400 1.79 -23.59 16.21
CA PHE A 400 3.11 -23.13 15.75
C PHE A 400 3.40 -21.65 16.10
N PRO A 401 2.51 -20.67 15.85
CA PRO A 401 2.74 -19.29 16.28
C PRO A 401 2.74 -19.14 17.79
N PHE A 402 1.92 -19.90 18.53
CA PHE A 402 1.89 -19.85 20.00
C PHE A 402 3.20 -20.35 20.62
N VAL A 403 3.73 -21.48 20.11
CA VAL A 403 5.02 -22.03 20.55
C VAL A 403 6.16 -21.08 20.17
N SER A 404 6.15 -20.49 18.98
CA SER A 404 7.13 -19.47 18.59
C SER A 404 7.11 -18.25 19.51
N LEU A 405 5.92 -17.81 19.95
CA LEU A 405 5.76 -16.69 20.87
C LEU A 405 6.32 -17.02 22.26
N VAL A 406 6.03 -18.22 22.78
CA VAL A 406 6.57 -18.70 24.06
C VAL A 406 8.10 -18.84 24.00
N LEU A 407 8.64 -19.40 22.92
CA LEU A 407 10.09 -19.53 22.74
C LEU A 407 10.75 -18.16 22.61
N ARG A 408 10.15 -17.21 21.88
CA ARG A 408 10.65 -15.83 21.77
C ARG A 408 10.63 -15.11 23.11
N ALA A 409 9.56 -15.28 23.91
CA ALA A 409 9.47 -14.73 25.26
C ALA A 409 10.52 -15.34 26.20
N ARG A 410 10.74 -16.66 26.10
CA ARG A 410 11.76 -17.36 26.90
C ARG A 410 13.17 -16.95 26.49
N HIS A 411 13.42 -16.73 25.20
CA HIS A 411 14.73 -16.29 24.71
C HIS A 411 15.04 -14.86 25.16
N LYS A 412 14.03 -13.97 25.17
CA LYS A 412 14.13 -12.61 25.72
C LYS A 412 14.42 -12.62 27.23
N ARG A 413 13.81 -13.55 27.99
CA ARG A 413 14.11 -13.75 29.43
C ARG A 413 15.53 -14.27 29.67
N ARG A 414 16.04 -15.19 28.84
CA ARG A 414 17.41 -15.71 28.97
C ARG A 414 18.47 -14.63 28.69
N LYS A 415 18.25 -13.77 27.70
CA LYS A 415 19.15 -12.64 27.42
C LYS A 415 19.20 -11.62 28.58
N ALA A 416 18.13 -11.47 29.34
CA ALA A 416 18.10 -10.61 30.52
C ALA A 416 18.84 -11.19 31.74
N ILE A 417 19.02 -12.51 31.81
CA ILE A 417 19.73 -13.18 32.92
C ILE A 417 21.23 -13.27 32.65
N VAL A 418 21.64 -13.41 31.39
CA VAL A 418 23.08 -13.54 31.02
C VAL A 418 23.80 -12.18 30.98
N SER A 419 23.08 -11.05 30.99
CA SER A 419 23.65 -9.69 31.06
C SER A 419 23.90 -9.18 32.50
N GLY A 420 23.79 -10.04 33.51
CA GLY A 420 23.96 -9.68 34.91
C GLY A 420 25.44 -9.60 35.32
N ASN A 421 26.04 -8.41 35.23
CA ASN A 421 27.28 -8.09 35.93
C ASN A 421 26.98 -7.98 37.45
N PRO A 422 27.56 -8.83 38.33
CA PRO A 422 27.23 -8.85 39.74
C PRO A 422 28.09 -7.81 40.48
N GLY A 423 27.62 -6.57 40.54
CA GLY A 423 28.39 -5.52 41.21
C GLY A 423 27.69 -4.17 41.28
N SER A 424 26.44 -4.13 41.74
CA SER A 424 25.79 -2.87 42.13
C SER A 424 24.56 -3.16 43.00
N TYR A 425 24.82 -3.46 44.27
CA TYR A 425 23.80 -3.48 45.31
C TYR A 425 23.76 -2.11 45.98
N MET A 426 23.19 -1.11 45.32
CA MET A 426 22.53 0.03 45.98
C MET A 426 21.84 0.86 44.90
N GLN A 427 20.59 1.26 45.19
CA GLN A 427 19.65 1.97 44.32
C GLN A 427 18.96 1.10 43.25
N ASN A 428 17.67 0.83 43.44
CA ASN A 428 16.64 1.32 42.50
C ASN A 428 15.23 0.81 42.84
N ASN A 429 14.55 1.51 43.76
CA ASN A 429 13.08 1.51 43.79
C ASN A 429 12.49 2.19 42.53
N ALA A 430 13.27 3.04 41.84
CA ALA A 430 12.89 3.70 40.58
C ALA A 430 12.82 2.72 39.39
N ALA A 431 13.65 1.68 39.35
CA ALA A 431 13.59 0.67 38.29
C ALA A 431 12.37 -0.24 38.44
N LEU A 432 11.91 -0.48 39.67
CA LEU A 432 10.70 -1.26 39.93
C LEU A 432 9.42 -0.47 39.59
N ALA A 433 9.44 0.86 39.78
CA ALA A 433 8.38 1.77 39.31
C ALA A 433 8.34 1.87 37.77
N ARG A 434 9.50 2.01 37.09
CA ARG A 434 9.57 1.99 35.61
C ARG A 434 9.15 0.65 35.01
N ARG A 435 9.44 -0.46 35.68
CA ARG A 435 9.02 -1.81 35.25
C ARG A 435 7.52 -2.06 35.44
N ARG A 436 6.87 -1.37 36.38
CA ARG A 436 5.39 -1.39 36.51
C ARG A 436 4.69 -0.47 35.52
N LEU A 437 5.35 0.57 35.02
CA LEU A 437 4.83 1.44 33.94
C LEU A 437 5.03 0.82 32.54
N GLN A 438 6.16 0.16 32.26
CA GLN A 438 6.42 -0.45 30.93
C GLN A 438 5.62 -1.72 30.62
N ILE A 439 4.97 -2.34 31.61
CA ILE A 439 4.05 -3.47 31.38
C ILE A 439 2.73 -3.00 30.71
N ASN A 440 2.40 -1.70 30.78
CA ASN A 440 1.19 -1.16 30.17
C ASN A 440 1.35 -0.72 28.70
N GLU A 441 2.55 -0.33 28.24
CA GLU A 441 2.73 0.20 26.87
C GLU A 441 3.00 -0.88 25.81
N ALA A 442 3.63 -2.01 26.18
CA ALA A 442 3.66 -3.20 25.33
C ALA A 442 2.28 -3.88 25.21
N GLY A 443 1.29 -3.39 25.96
CA GLY A 443 -0.05 -3.92 26.07
C GLY A 443 -1.07 -3.32 25.11
N LEU A 444 -0.84 -2.18 24.46
CA LEU A 444 -1.89 -1.55 23.61
C LEU A 444 -2.02 -2.25 22.25
N LEU A 445 -0.93 -2.44 21.51
CA LEU A 445 -0.98 -3.19 20.26
C LEU A 445 -1.26 -4.68 20.50
N GLY A 446 -0.74 -5.23 21.62
CA GLY A 446 -1.02 -6.59 22.08
C GLY A 446 -2.46 -6.79 22.56
N ARG A 447 -3.09 -5.79 23.18
CA ARG A 447 -4.53 -5.80 23.54
C ARG A 447 -5.40 -5.62 22.32
N VAL A 448 -5.06 -4.72 21.41
CA VAL A 448 -5.81 -4.57 20.14
C VAL A 448 -5.74 -5.85 19.32
N TRP A 449 -4.56 -6.49 19.21
CA TRP A 449 -4.45 -7.81 18.58
C TRP A 449 -5.16 -8.91 19.37
N SER A 450 -5.06 -8.93 20.70
CA SER A 450 -5.79 -9.87 21.55
C SER A 450 -7.31 -9.72 21.41
N ASP A 451 -7.80 -8.49 21.32
CA ASP A 451 -9.22 -8.18 21.18
C ASP A 451 -9.70 -8.52 19.77
N ILE A 452 -8.91 -8.29 18.73
CA ILE A 452 -9.20 -8.77 17.37
C ILE A 452 -9.23 -10.30 17.33
N VAL A 453 -8.26 -10.98 17.93
CA VAL A 453 -8.23 -12.45 18.01
C VAL A 453 -9.42 -12.96 18.81
N ARG A 454 -9.81 -12.30 19.91
CA ARG A 454 -10.94 -12.68 20.75
C ARG A 454 -12.28 -12.45 20.07
N VAL A 455 -12.43 -11.35 19.33
CA VAL A 455 -13.61 -11.09 18.49
C VAL A 455 -13.71 -12.13 17.38
N VAL A 456 -12.63 -12.46 16.69
CA VAL A 456 -12.62 -13.52 15.67
C VAL A 456 -12.96 -14.88 16.31
N LEU A 457 -12.41 -15.18 17.49
CA LEU A 457 -12.72 -16.42 18.22
C LEU A 457 -14.18 -16.49 18.66
N ASP A 458 -14.75 -15.40 19.17
CA ASP A 458 -16.18 -15.32 19.56
C ASP A 458 -17.08 -15.40 18.33
N THR A 459 -16.67 -14.82 17.20
CA THR A 459 -17.43 -14.91 15.95
C THR A 459 -17.42 -16.36 15.42
N VAL A 460 -16.29 -17.07 15.51
CA VAL A 460 -16.19 -18.49 15.16
C VAL A 460 -16.96 -19.37 16.15
N ARG A 461 -16.96 -19.03 17.44
CA ARG A 461 -17.69 -19.76 18.48
C ARG A 461 -19.21 -19.58 18.35
N MET A 462 -19.69 -18.37 18.01
CA MET A 462 -21.11 -18.11 17.76
C MET A 462 -21.58 -18.67 16.40
N ALA A 463 -20.70 -18.74 15.40
CA ALA A 463 -21.01 -19.40 14.12
C ALA A 463 -20.99 -20.94 14.23
N GLY A 464 -20.26 -21.49 15.20
CA GLY A 464 -20.17 -22.93 15.45
C GLY A 464 -21.18 -23.49 16.45
N SER A 465 -21.74 -22.67 17.35
CA SER A 465 -22.86 -23.09 18.21
C SER A 465 -24.18 -22.91 17.44
N GLY A 466 -24.42 -23.85 16.52
CA GLY A 466 -25.72 -23.98 15.87
C GLY A 466 -26.83 -24.02 16.91
N LEU A 467 -27.89 -23.29 16.61
CA LEU A 467 -29.19 -23.32 17.25
C LEU A 467 -29.72 -24.78 17.16
N VAL A 468 -29.55 -25.54 18.24
CA VAL A 468 -30.24 -26.81 18.49
C VAL A 468 -30.94 -26.68 19.83
#